data_AF-A0A368FDX5-F1
#
_entry.id   AF-A0A368FDX5-F1
#
_cell.length_a   1.000
_cell.length_b   1.000
_cell.length_c   1.000
_cell.angle_alpha   90.00
_cell.angle_beta   90.00
_cell.angle_gamma   90.00
#
_symmetry.space_group_name_H-M   'P 1'
#
loop_
_entity.id
_entity.type
_entity.pdbx_description
1 polymer ?
#
loop_
_entity_poly.entity_id
_entity_poly.type
_entity_poly.pdbx_seq_one_letter_code
_entity_poly.pdbx_strand_id
1 'polypeptide(L)'
;MCIAIEYTNYTGLTINNENITGSCKGPILRIVNNPKLEFLSLSRKLVKNWKSEPNAIRVRGNRKLSESDLKRLKKTNNKSGYNWDLQEIGECAIPKPFLSFKQLEPTCVSFYGPLTVGPEAKAVPHKPSDVHEFNFTGCIQVENTKLKDVTFLLAFSKFKLVPFCPQYIRNNKNLCPKNLKYLNVIFTNIKIENNLGDPCSECIGGQVSEQYLSESAGCSFVYGDLIIANWKGWHNAILAIPCKIFFNITLKICHFL
;
A
#
# COMPACT_ATOMS: atom_id res chain seq x y z
N MET A 1 -24.97 15.14 -9.31
CA MET A 1 -24.55 15.46 -7.94
C MET A 1 -23.73 14.30 -7.39
N CYS A 2 -22.64 14.59 -6.66
CA CYS A 2 -21.83 13.58 -5.98
C CYS A 2 -21.87 13.88 -4.47
N ILE A 3 -22.14 12.89 -3.64
CA ILE A 3 -22.24 13.04 -2.18
C ILE A 3 -21.05 12.36 -1.52
N ALA A 4 -20.34 13.11 -0.68
CA ALA A 4 -19.24 12.60 0.13
C ALA A 4 -19.53 12.85 1.61
N ILE A 5 -19.63 11.77 2.38
CA ILE A 5 -19.78 11.77 3.84
C ILE A 5 -18.51 11.11 4.39
N GLU A 6 -17.52 11.93 4.70
CA GLU A 6 -16.19 11.47 5.07
C GLU A 6 -15.68 12.13 6.34
N TYR A 7 -14.94 11.38 7.16
CA TYR A 7 -14.29 11.88 8.39
C TYR A 7 -15.27 12.52 9.39
N THR A 8 -16.51 12.03 9.43
CA THR A 8 -17.53 12.52 10.37
C THR A 8 -17.55 11.70 11.66
N ASN A 9 -18.20 12.26 12.68
CA ASN A 9 -18.42 11.61 13.97
C ASN A 9 -19.84 11.04 14.13
N TYR A 10 -20.60 10.93 13.03
CA TYR A 10 -21.96 10.41 13.05
C TYR A 10 -21.97 8.95 13.49
N THR A 11 -22.95 8.59 14.33
CA THR A 11 -23.21 7.22 14.74
C THR A 11 -24.18 6.51 13.80
N GLY A 12 -25.01 7.27 13.08
CA GLY A 12 -26.00 6.73 12.16
C GLY A 12 -26.20 7.60 10.93
N LEU A 13 -26.41 6.96 9.78
CA LEU A 13 -26.71 7.63 8.52
C LEU A 13 -27.95 7.00 7.86
N THR A 14 -28.91 7.85 7.51
CA THR A 14 -30.09 7.46 6.73
C THR A 14 -30.16 8.33 5.47
N ILE A 15 -30.13 7.69 4.30
CA ILE A 15 -30.24 8.37 3.01
C ILE A 15 -31.56 7.95 2.35
N ASN A 16 -32.56 8.82 2.50
CA ASN A 16 -33.92 8.57 2.01
C ASN A 16 -34.22 9.16 0.64
N ASN A 17 -33.37 10.06 0.13
CA ASN A 17 -33.57 10.68 -1.17
C ASN A 17 -33.55 9.63 -2.28
N GLU A 18 -34.54 9.65 -3.16
CA GLU A 18 -34.77 8.62 -4.18
C GLU A 18 -34.06 8.95 -5.51
N ASN A 19 -33.70 10.21 -5.75
CA ASN A 19 -33.26 10.72 -7.07
C ASN A 19 -31.82 11.28 -7.07
N ILE A 20 -30.90 10.65 -6.33
CA ILE A 20 -29.50 11.06 -6.39
C ILE A 20 -28.87 10.47 -7.65
N THR A 21 -28.65 11.31 -8.66
CA THR A 21 -27.94 10.97 -9.90
C THR A 21 -26.74 11.90 -10.10
N GLY A 22 -25.73 11.47 -10.85
CA GLY A 22 -24.61 12.33 -11.19
C GLY A 22 -23.49 11.68 -11.99
N SER A 23 -22.88 12.46 -12.88
CA SER A 23 -21.65 12.10 -13.60
C SER A 23 -20.43 12.40 -12.73
N CYS A 24 -20.07 11.46 -11.86
CA CYS A 24 -18.94 11.58 -10.94
C CYS A 24 -17.70 10.88 -11.54
N LYS A 25 -16.50 11.43 -11.33
CA LYS A 25 -15.24 10.71 -11.64
C LYS A 25 -15.06 9.44 -10.81
N GLY A 26 -15.82 9.29 -9.73
CA GLY A 26 -15.84 8.14 -8.84
C GLY A 26 -17.28 7.84 -8.39
N PRO A 27 -17.48 7.30 -7.17
CA PRO A 27 -18.80 6.92 -6.71
C PRO A 27 -19.75 8.12 -6.60
N ILE A 28 -21.04 7.88 -6.88
CA ILE A 28 -22.12 8.85 -6.67
C ILE A 28 -22.26 9.14 -5.16
N LEU A 29 -22.18 8.09 -4.34
CA LEU A 29 -22.22 8.17 -2.88
C LEU A 29 -20.95 7.57 -2.27
N ARG A 30 -20.24 8.37 -1.47
CA ARG A 30 -19.08 7.96 -0.69
C ARG A 30 -19.36 8.11 0.79
N ILE A 31 -19.26 7.02 1.53
CA ILE A 31 -19.36 6.98 3.00
C ILE A 31 -18.05 6.37 3.51
N VAL A 32 -17.08 7.23 3.80
CA VAL A 32 -15.70 6.82 3.98
C VAL A 32 -15.13 7.33 5.30
N ASN A 33 -14.43 6.48 6.04
CA ASN A 33 -13.64 6.90 7.21
C ASN A 33 -14.48 7.60 8.30
N ASN A 34 -15.67 7.09 8.61
CA ASN A 34 -16.50 7.57 9.72
C ASN A 34 -16.35 6.62 10.91
N PRO A 35 -15.41 6.86 11.85
CA PRO A 35 -15.02 5.88 12.86
C PRO A 35 -16.11 5.55 13.89
N LYS A 36 -17.11 6.43 14.05
CA LYS A 36 -18.24 6.22 14.96
C LYS A 36 -19.48 5.66 14.29
N LEU A 37 -19.49 5.52 12.96
CA LEU A 37 -20.67 5.09 12.22
C LEU A 37 -20.99 3.64 12.53
N GLU A 38 -22.13 3.41 13.16
CA GLU A 38 -22.63 2.10 13.57
C GLU A 38 -23.76 1.61 12.65
N PHE A 39 -24.54 2.54 12.10
CA PHE A 39 -25.73 2.24 11.31
C PHE A 39 -25.74 2.97 9.96
N LEU A 40 -26.11 2.25 8.90
CA LEU A 40 -26.30 2.81 7.55
C LEU A 40 -27.58 2.28 6.89
N SER A 41 -28.55 3.17 6.66
CA SER A 41 -29.76 2.88 5.90
C SER A 41 -29.79 3.65 4.58
N LEU A 42 -30.09 2.94 3.49
CA LEU A 42 -30.28 3.50 2.15
C LEU A 42 -31.70 3.17 1.68
N SER A 43 -32.38 4.15 1.08
CA SER A 43 -33.68 3.95 0.46
C SER A 43 -33.63 2.82 -0.60
N ARG A 44 -34.61 1.91 -0.56
CA ARG A 44 -34.72 0.82 -1.53
C ARG A 44 -34.88 1.33 -2.97
N LYS A 45 -35.58 2.45 -3.15
CA LYS A 45 -35.78 3.04 -4.49
C LYS A 45 -34.48 3.64 -5.01
N LEU A 46 -33.72 4.33 -4.16
CA LEU A 46 -32.40 4.84 -4.50
C LEU A 46 -31.46 3.71 -4.97
N VAL A 47 -31.40 2.63 -4.19
CA VAL A 47 -30.62 1.44 -4.54
C VAL A 47 -31.02 0.87 -5.90
N LYS A 48 -32.33 0.76 -6.19
CA LYS A 48 -32.82 0.27 -7.50
C LYS A 48 -32.38 1.19 -8.65
N ASN A 49 -32.42 2.50 -8.45
CA ASN A 49 -32.03 3.48 -9.46
C ASN A 49 -30.53 3.38 -9.82
N TRP A 50 -29.71 2.91 -8.88
CA TRP A 50 -28.28 2.69 -9.09
C TRP A 50 -27.91 1.30 -9.61
N LYS A 51 -28.88 0.47 -10.02
CA LYS A 51 -28.60 -0.87 -10.57
C LYS A 51 -27.79 -0.80 -11.87
N SER A 52 -27.98 0.23 -12.69
CA SER A 52 -27.26 0.42 -13.94
C SER A 52 -25.98 1.25 -13.79
N GLU A 53 -25.69 1.76 -12.59
CA GLU A 53 -24.60 2.70 -12.34
C GLU A 53 -23.39 1.96 -11.75
N PRO A 54 -22.33 1.72 -12.55
CA PRO A 54 -21.14 1.05 -12.04
C PRO A 54 -20.48 1.91 -10.95
N ASN A 55 -20.08 1.30 -9.83
CA ASN A 55 -19.45 1.98 -8.70
C ASN A 55 -20.31 3.09 -8.06
N ALA A 56 -21.64 3.04 -8.16
CA ALA A 56 -22.52 4.07 -7.59
C ALA A 56 -22.26 4.37 -6.10
N ILE A 57 -21.91 3.34 -5.33
CA ILE A 57 -21.70 3.43 -3.88
C ILE A 57 -20.30 2.97 -3.51
N ARG A 58 -19.68 3.72 -2.60
CA ARG A 58 -18.51 3.32 -1.83
C ARG A 58 -18.75 3.46 -0.33
N VAL A 59 -18.57 2.38 0.41
CA VAL A 59 -18.64 2.35 1.89
C VAL A 59 -17.37 1.70 2.41
N ARG A 60 -16.44 2.50 2.95
CA ARG A 60 -15.09 2.04 3.33
C ARG A 60 -14.54 2.69 4.61
N GLY A 61 -13.72 1.97 5.37
CA GLY A 61 -13.04 2.48 6.56
C GLY A 61 -13.95 2.88 7.74
N ASN A 62 -15.19 2.39 7.79
CA ASN A 62 -16.13 2.66 8.87
C ASN A 62 -16.09 1.51 9.89
N ARG A 63 -15.14 1.55 10.82
CA ARG A 63 -14.82 0.42 11.73
C ARG A 63 -16.02 -0.14 12.47
N LYS A 64 -16.88 0.73 12.99
CA LYS A 64 -18.02 0.36 13.83
C LYS A 64 -19.28 -0.03 13.06
N LEU A 65 -19.25 0.03 11.72
CA LEU A 65 -20.45 -0.20 10.93
C LEU A 65 -20.93 -1.64 11.13
N SER A 66 -22.22 -1.78 11.47
CA SER A 66 -22.76 -3.06 11.90
C SER A 66 -22.59 -4.15 10.84
N GLU A 67 -22.27 -5.36 11.32
CA GLU A 67 -22.15 -6.54 10.47
C GLU A 67 -23.47 -6.84 9.73
N SER A 68 -24.61 -6.60 10.37
CA SER A 68 -25.94 -6.78 9.77
C SER A 68 -26.18 -5.82 8.60
N ASP A 69 -25.81 -4.54 8.72
CA ASP A 69 -25.91 -3.57 7.63
C ASP A 69 -24.96 -3.93 6.48
N LEU A 70 -23.71 -4.30 6.78
CA LEU A 70 -22.75 -4.74 5.77
C LEU A 70 -23.22 -6.00 5.03
N LYS A 71 -23.74 -7.00 5.75
CA LYS A 71 -24.33 -8.21 5.13
C LYS A 71 -25.51 -7.86 4.23
N ARG A 72 -26.38 -6.93 4.65
CA ARG A 72 -27.52 -6.45 3.83
C ARG A 72 -27.05 -5.77 2.54
N LEU A 73 -26.04 -4.90 2.63
CA LEU A 73 -25.46 -4.22 1.48
C LEU A 73 -24.78 -5.22 0.52
N LYS A 74 -23.97 -6.14 1.05
CA LYS A 74 -23.31 -7.19 0.26
C LYS A 74 -24.31 -8.12 -0.43
N LYS A 75 -25.38 -8.54 0.27
CA LYS A 75 -26.46 -9.35 -0.33
C LYS A 75 -27.14 -8.61 -1.50
N THR A 76 -27.27 -7.29 -1.39
CA THR A 76 -27.79 -6.47 -2.49
C THR A 76 -26.79 -6.39 -3.63
N ASN A 77 -25.51 -6.15 -3.31
CA ASN A 77 -24.42 -6.07 -4.27
C ASN A 77 -24.23 -7.36 -5.09
N ASN A 78 -24.41 -8.52 -4.47
CA ASN A 78 -24.24 -9.82 -5.13
C ASN A 78 -25.38 -10.17 -6.10
N LYS A 79 -26.44 -9.35 -6.19
CA LYS A 79 -27.48 -9.52 -7.22
C LYS A 79 -26.96 -8.98 -8.55
N SER A 80 -27.27 -9.67 -9.65
CA SER A 80 -26.83 -9.29 -11.00
C SER A 80 -27.10 -7.80 -11.32
N GLY A 81 -26.01 -7.06 -11.57
CA GLY A 81 -26.03 -5.65 -12.00
C GLY A 81 -25.36 -4.66 -11.04
N TYR A 82 -25.22 -4.98 -9.75
CA TYR A 82 -24.59 -4.06 -8.80
C TYR A 82 -23.07 -4.31 -8.72
N ASN A 83 -22.28 -3.23 -8.76
CA ASN A 83 -20.84 -3.26 -8.53
C ASN A 83 -20.45 -2.15 -7.56
N TRP A 84 -20.74 -2.35 -6.28
CA TRP A 84 -20.46 -1.41 -5.20
C TRP A 84 -19.13 -1.73 -4.52
N ASP A 85 -18.45 -0.68 -4.09
CA ASP A 85 -17.17 -0.76 -3.38
C ASP A 85 -17.40 -0.76 -1.87
N LEU A 86 -17.56 -1.96 -1.29
CA LEU A 86 -17.93 -2.15 0.11
C LEU A 86 -16.79 -2.73 0.94
N GLN A 87 -16.67 -2.26 2.18
CA GLN A 87 -15.70 -2.74 3.15
C GLN A 87 -15.91 -4.18 3.62
N GLU A 88 -14.84 -4.72 4.18
CA GLU A 88 -14.90 -5.87 5.07
C GLU A 88 -15.37 -5.47 6.48
N ILE A 89 -15.83 -6.46 7.24
CA ILE A 89 -16.21 -6.26 8.63
C ILE A 89 -14.92 -5.96 9.40
N GLY A 90 -14.90 -4.90 10.20
CA GLY A 90 -13.71 -4.48 10.95
C GLY A 90 -12.65 -3.73 10.12
N GLU A 91 -12.96 -3.30 8.89
CA GLU A 91 -12.09 -2.42 8.10
C GLU A 91 -12.01 -1.02 8.75
N CYS A 92 -10.80 -0.48 8.85
CA CYS A 92 -10.52 0.80 9.48
C CYS A 92 -9.95 1.81 8.50
N ALA A 93 -10.16 3.10 8.77
CA ALA A 93 -9.45 4.16 8.08
C ALA A 93 -7.95 4.13 8.43
N ILE A 94 -7.08 4.34 7.45
CA ILE A 94 -5.68 4.72 7.71
C ILE A 94 -5.65 6.12 8.34
N PRO A 95 -4.90 6.32 9.43
CA PRO A 95 -4.64 7.64 9.98
C PRO A 95 -4.04 8.58 8.93
N LYS A 96 -4.54 9.81 8.88
CA LYS A 96 -4.08 10.83 7.95
C LYS A 96 -3.71 12.11 8.72
N PRO A 97 -2.43 12.53 8.75
CA PRO A 97 -1.26 11.83 8.19
C PRO A 97 -0.91 10.56 8.97
N PHE A 98 -0.20 9.65 8.31
CA PHE A 98 0.35 8.44 8.92
C PHE A 98 1.76 8.72 9.44
N LEU A 99 1.95 8.59 10.75
CA LEU A 99 3.22 8.91 11.44
C LEU A 99 3.82 7.69 12.13
N SER A 100 2.99 6.74 12.59
CA SER A 100 3.45 5.55 13.29
C SER A 100 2.38 4.45 13.30
N PHE A 101 2.84 3.20 13.34
CA PHE A 101 1.99 2.02 13.56
C PHE A 101 1.20 2.06 14.87
N LYS A 102 1.64 2.84 15.88
CA LYS A 102 0.89 3.05 17.13
C LYS A 102 -0.47 3.72 16.92
N GLN A 103 -0.67 4.40 15.79
CA GLN A 103 -1.95 5.02 15.44
C GLN A 103 -2.94 4.02 14.83
N LEU A 104 -2.47 2.83 14.45
CA LEU A 104 -3.34 1.78 13.93
C LEU A 104 -4.06 1.11 15.10
N GLU A 105 -5.38 0.97 14.96
CA GLU A 105 -6.20 0.28 15.94
C GLU A 105 -5.95 -1.25 15.82
N PRO A 106 -5.48 -1.92 16.89
CA PRO A 106 -5.09 -3.33 16.83
C PRO A 106 -6.22 -4.29 16.44
N THR A 107 -7.48 -3.89 16.67
CA THR A 107 -8.65 -4.72 16.34
C THR A 107 -9.04 -4.69 14.86
N CYS A 108 -8.34 -3.91 14.03
CA CYS A 108 -8.69 -3.75 12.63
C CYS A 108 -8.25 -4.95 11.80
N VAL A 109 -9.15 -5.45 10.95
CA VAL A 109 -8.90 -6.61 10.07
C VAL A 109 -8.21 -6.17 8.78
N SER A 110 -8.55 -4.97 8.30
CA SER A 110 -7.99 -4.36 7.10
C SER A 110 -8.03 -2.85 7.21
N PHE A 111 -7.27 -2.18 6.36
CA PHE A 111 -7.13 -0.74 6.36
C PHE A 111 -7.51 -0.14 5.01
N TYR A 112 -8.12 1.04 5.05
CA TYR A 112 -8.59 1.75 3.88
C TYR A 112 -8.19 3.22 3.88
N GLY A 113 -7.88 3.75 2.70
CA GLY A 113 -7.71 5.18 2.44
C GLY A 113 -6.32 5.54 1.94
N PRO A 114 -6.07 6.83 1.65
CA PRO A 114 -4.74 7.28 1.25
C PRO A 114 -3.79 7.19 2.45
N LEU A 115 -2.69 6.45 2.29
CA LEU A 115 -1.58 6.48 3.22
C LEU A 115 -0.73 7.71 2.88
N THR A 116 -0.99 8.79 3.59
CA THR A 116 -0.30 10.07 3.39
C THR A 116 0.77 10.27 4.45
N VAL A 117 2.02 10.48 4.04
CA VAL A 117 3.12 10.88 4.93
C VAL A 117 3.63 12.25 4.51
N GLY A 118 3.56 13.21 5.43
CA GLY A 118 3.82 14.63 5.17
C GLY A 118 5.17 15.15 5.66
N PRO A 119 5.44 16.45 5.49
CA PRO A 119 6.72 17.10 5.79
C PRO A 119 7.22 16.97 7.23
N GLU A 120 6.30 16.78 8.17
CA GLU A 120 6.56 16.58 9.59
C GLU A 120 7.28 15.25 9.89
N ALA A 121 7.16 14.26 8.99
CA ALA A 121 7.73 12.94 9.20
C ALA A 121 9.26 12.95 9.00
N LYS A 122 9.99 12.70 10.10
CA LYS A 122 11.44 12.44 10.09
C LYS A 122 11.77 10.94 10.00
N ALA A 123 10.90 10.11 10.56
CA ALA A 123 10.94 8.66 10.50
C ALA A 123 9.51 8.12 10.71
N VAL A 124 9.22 6.96 10.14
CA VAL A 124 8.07 6.14 10.53
C VAL A 124 8.63 4.94 11.31
N PRO A 125 8.69 5.02 12.65
CA PRO A 125 9.32 3.98 13.45
C PRO A 125 8.54 2.68 13.30
N HIS A 126 9.26 1.63 12.90
CA HIS A 126 8.80 0.26 12.82
C HIS A 126 9.92 -0.63 13.34
N LYS A 127 9.59 -1.72 14.04
CA LYS A 127 10.57 -2.78 14.28
C LYS A 127 10.45 -3.80 13.15
N PRO A 128 11.55 -4.43 12.71
CA PRO A 128 11.48 -5.52 11.73
C PRO A 128 10.54 -6.67 12.16
N SER A 129 10.45 -6.93 13.47
CA SER A 129 9.52 -7.88 14.08
C SER A 129 8.04 -7.47 14.00
N ASP A 130 7.77 -6.18 13.80
CA ASP A 130 6.43 -5.57 13.80
C ASP A 130 5.88 -5.42 12.37
N VAL A 131 6.62 -5.87 11.35
CA VAL A 131 6.18 -5.86 9.95
C VAL A 131 5.15 -6.98 9.76
N HIS A 132 3.96 -6.76 10.29
CA HIS A 132 2.77 -7.51 9.93
C HIS A 132 2.34 -7.07 8.53
N GLU A 133 1.99 -8.03 7.68
CA GLU A 133 1.40 -7.74 6.38
C GLU A 133 -0.08 -7.36 6.56
N PHE A 134 -0.37 -6.06 6.58
CA PHE A 134 -1.70 -5.50 6.65
C PHE A 134 -2.41 -5.58 5.30
N ASN A 135 -3.64 -6.08 5.31
CA ASN A 135 -4.55 -5.96 4.17
C ASN A 135 -4.89 -4.48 3.97
N PHE A 136 -4.40 -3.86 2.91
CA PHE A 136 -4.52 -2.43 2.68
C PHE A 136 -5.14 -2.11 1.32
N THR A 137 -6.25 -1.38 1.34
CA THR A 137 -6.91 -0.88 0.13
C THR A 137 -6.80 0.65 0.08
N GLY A 138 -5.96 1.19 -0.80
CA GLY A 138 -5.69 2.63 -0.79
C GLY A 138 -4.77 3.10 -1.90
N CYS A 139 -4.04 4.18 -1.62
CA CYS A 139 -2.90 4.62 -2.42
C CYS A 139 -1.82 5.21 -1.51
N ILE A 140 -0.57 5.19 -1.98
CA ILE A 140 0.60 5.70 -1.25
C ILE A 140 0.90 7.14 -1.68
N GLN A 141 1.03 8.05 -0.72
CA GLN A 141 1.34 9.45 -0.95
C GLN A 141 2.41 9.91 0.04
N VAL A 142 3.69 9.77 -0.36
CA VAL A 142 4.83 10.20 0.46
C VAL A 142 5.50 11.38 -0.23
N GLU A 143 5.36 12.57 0.33
CA GLU A 143 5.88 13.77 -0.32
C GLU A 143 6.44 14.80 0.66
N ASN A 144 7.52 15.47 0.24
CA ASN A 144 8.15 16.57 0.95
C ASN A 144 8.62 16.20 2.36
N THR A 145 8.91 14.93 2.62
CA THR A 145 9.30 14.42 3.94
C THR A 145 10.79 14.56 4.21
N LYS A 146 11.19 14.38 5.48
CA LYS A 146 12.60 14.24 5.90
C LYS A 146 13.01 12.79 6.09
N LEU A 147 12.17 11.84 5.64
CA LEU A 147 12.44 10.41 5.75
C LEU A 147 13.74 10.05 5.04
N LYS A 148 14.50 9.13 5.66
CA LYS A 148 15.67 8.50 5.03
C LYS A 148 15.35 7.17 4.38
N ASP A 149 14.24 6.55 4.77
CA ASP A 149 13.82 5.21 4.38
C ASP A 149 12.29 5.14 4.31
N VAL A 150 11.78 4.26 3.44
CA VAL A 150 10.36 3.96 3.24
C VAL A 150 10.06 2.46 3.39
N THR A 151 10.97 1.68 3.98
CA THR A 151 10.81 0.23 4.16
C THR A 151 9.59 -0.12 5.01
N PHE A 152 9.11 0.80 5.86
CA PHE A 152 7.85 0.64 6.60
C PHE A 152 6.65 0.35 5.67
N LEU A 153 6.70 0.79 4.41
CA LEU A 153 5.66 0.51 3.42
C LEU A 153 5.49 -1.00 3.18
N LEU A 154 6.52 -1.81 3.40
CA LEU A 154 6.43 -3.27 3.25
C LEU A 154 5.41 -3.91 4.20
N ALA A 155 5.07 -3.25 5.31
CA ALA A 155 3.97 -3.69 6.17
C ALA A 155 2.61 -3.66 5.45
N PHE A 156 2.49 -2.91 4.35
CA PHE A 156 1.27 -2.80 3.55
C PHE A 156 1.39 -3.57 2.22
N SER A 157 2.22 -4.62 2.16
CA SER A 157 2.48 -5.42 0.96
C SER A 157 1.24 -6.12 0.39
N LYS A 158 0.25 -6.46 1.24
CA LYS A 158 -1.08 -6.94 0.81
C LYS A 158 -1.94 -5.77 0.32
N PHE A 159 -1.53 -5.22 -0.82
CA PHE A 159 -2.02 -3.97 -1.35
C PHE A 159 -3.10 -4.15 -2.42
N LYS A 160 -4.13 -3.29 -2.37
CA LYS A 160 -5.10 -3.08 -3.44
C LYS A 160 -5.24 -1.60 -3.76
N LEU A 161 -4.91 -1.21 -4.98
CA LEU A 161 -5.02 0.18 -5.42
C LEU A 161 -6.50 0.60 -5.53
N VAL A 162 -6.83 1.74 -4.94
CA VAL A 162 -8.13 2.39 -5.15
C VAL A 162 -8.12 3.13 -6.50
N PRO A 163 -9.11 2.88 -7.39
CA PRO A 163 -9.21 3.61 -8.65
C PRO A 163 -9.25 5.13 -8.44
N PHE A 164 -8.55 5.87 -9.32
CA PHE A 164 -8.46 7.33 -9.31
C PHE A 164 -7.79 7.93 -8.06
N CYS A 165 -7.06 7.13 -7.28
CA CYS A 165 -6.25 7.57 -6.14
C CYS A 165 -4.81 7.83 -6.60
N PRO A 166 -4.30 9.07 -6.57
CA PRO A 166 -2.92 9.35 -6.97
C PRO A 166 -1.92 8.65 -6.06
N GLN A 167 -0.92 8.01 -6.67
CA GLN A 167 0.09 7.23 -5.95
C GLN A 167 1.51 7.70 -6.31
N TYR A 168 2.26 8.16 -5.31
CA TYR A 168 3.61 8.69 -5.50
C TYR A 168 4.48 8.67 -4.25
N ILE A 169 5.80 8.65 -4.48
CA ILE A 169 6.86 8.97 -3.53
C ILE A 169 7.73 10.04 -4.19
N ARG A 170 7.65 11.29 -3.75
CA ARG A 170 8.35 12.39 -4.42
C ARG A 170 8.84 13.52 -3.54
N ASN A 171 9.82 14.26 -4.04
CA ASN A 171 10.35 15.46 -3.38
C ASN A 171 10.91 15.20 -1.96
N ASN A 172 11.37 13.97 -1.68
CA ASN A 172 11.95 13.61 -0.39
C ASN A 172 13.48 13.74 -0.45
N LYS A 173 14.00 14.89 -0.01
CA LYS A 173 15.42 15.28 -0.16
C LYS A 173 16.42 14.43 0.63
N ASN A 174 15.96 13.69 1.63
CA ASN A 174 16.82 12.83 2.43
C ASN A 174 16.57 11.35 2.16
N LEU A 175 15.57 11.05 1.32
CA LEU A 175 15.18 9.68 1.07
C LEU A 175 16.30 9.05 0.25
N CYS A 176 16.97 8.07 0.86
CA CYS A 176 17.89 7.15 0.22
C CYS A 176 17.16 5.80 0.23
N PRO A 177 16.20 5.63 -0.66
CA PRO A 177 15.24 4.55 -0.55
C PRO A 177 15.91 3.26 -0.96
N LYS A 178 16.25 2.45 0.05
CA LYS A 178 16.48 1.03 -0.12
C LYS A 178 15.30 0.48 -0.94
N ASN A 179 15.57 -0.31 -1.99
CA ASN A 179 14.56 -1.17 -2.58
C ASN A 179 13.42 -0.47 -3.39
N LEU A 180 13.64 0.71 -3.99
CA LEU A 180 12.60 1.40 -4.82
C LEU A 180 12.04 0.54 -5.95
N LYS A 181 12.88 -0.27 -6.59
CA LYS A 181 12.47 -1.15 -7.69
C LYS A 181 11.45 -2.20 -7.22
N TYR A 182 11.58 -2.70 -6.00
CA TYR A 182 10.63 -3.66 -5.43
C TYR A 182 9.35 -3.00 -4.93
N LEU A 183 9.41 -1.75 -4.46
CA LEU A 183 8.19 -0.99 -4.15
C LEU A 183 7.32 -0.83 -5.40
N ASN A 184 7.90 -0.68 -6.59
CA ASN A 184 7.14 -0.68 -7.85
C ASN A 184 6.46 -2.02 -8.17
N VAL A 185 7.04 -3.15 -7.72
CA VAL A 185 6.44 -4.48 -7.90
C VAL A 185 5.23 -4.65 -6.98
N ILE A 186 5.33 -4.22 -5.72
CA ILE A 186 4.25 -4.30 -4.74
C ILE A 186 3.16 -3.26 -5.01
N PHE A 187 3.55 -2.00 -5.17
CA PHE A 187 2.67 -0.85 -5.33
C PHE A 187 2.57 -0.50 -6.80
N THR A 188 1.77 -1.25 -7.55
CA THR A 188 1.63 -1.10 -9.00
C THR A 188 1.31 0.36 -9.39
N ASN A 189 2.05 0.90 -10.37
CA ASN A 189 1.92 2.28 -10.88
C ASN A 189 2.29 3.40 -9.88
N ILE A 190 3.13 3.13 -8.87
CA ILE A 190 3.65 4.19 -8.00
C ILE A 190 4.66 5.07 -8.76
N LYS A 191 4.46 6.38 -8.74
CA LYS A 191 5.42 7.34 -9.32
C LYS A 191 6.51 7.65 -8.30
N ILE A 192 7.77 7.47 -8.67
CA ILE A 192 8.91 7.76 -7.80
C ILE A 192 9.81 8.77 -8.51
N GLU A 193 9.81 10.02 -8.03
CA GLU A 193 10.45 11.15 -8.74
C GLU A 193 11.01 12.19 -7.75
N ASN A 194 12.07 12.91 -8.15
CA ASN A 194 12.63 14.03 -7.38
C ASN A 194 12.98 13.71 -5.91
N ASN A 195 13.32 12.44 -5.63
CA ASN A 195 13.94 12.04 -4.37
C ASN A 195 15.46 12.10 -4.56
N LEU A 196 16.24 12.30 -3.49
CA LEU A 196 17.69 12.43 -3.61
C LEU A 196 18.29 11.14 -4.17
N GLY A 197 18.89 11.23 -5.37
CA GLY A 197 19.53 10.14 -6.07
C GLY A 197 21.05 10.30 -6.07
N ASP A 198 21.73 9.23 -5.63
CA ASP A 198 23.09 8.78 -5.92
C ASP A 198 24.31 9.27 -5.07
N PRO A 199 25.24 8.37 -4.66
CA PRO A 199 25.16 6.91 -4.66
C PRO A 199 24.78 6.38 -3.28
N CYS A 200 23.51 5.98 -3.16
CA CYS A 200 23.18 4.84 -2.33
C CYS A 200 23.68 3.63 -3.10
N SER A 201 24.93 3.23 -2.87
CA SER A 201 25.68 2.25 -3.66
C SER A 201 25.07 0.84 -3.58
N GLU A 202 24.15 0.55 -4.49
CA GLU A 202 23.38 -0.71 -4.56
C GLU A 202 23.64 -1.44 -5.89
N CYS A 203 23.77 -2.77 -5.82
CA CYS A 203 23.98 -3.65 -6.95
C CYS A 203 22.86 -4.70 -7.07
N ILE A 204 22.59 -5.17 -8.29
CA ILE A 204 21.68 -6.28 -8.56
C ILE A 204 22.48 -7.60 -8.56
N GLY A 205 21.90 -8.69 -8.05
CA GLY A 205 22.45 -10.04 -8.11
C GLY A 205 22.42 -10.61 -9.53
N GLY A 206 23.35 -11.50 -9.84
CA GLY A 206 23.47 -12.13 -11.15
C GLY A 206 24.54 -13.21 -11.14
N GLN A 207 25.01 -13.60 -12.34
CA GLN A 207 26.13 -14.52 -12.44
C GLN A 207 27.40 -13.86 -11.92
N VAL A 208 28.06 -14.50 -10.96
CA VAL A 208 29.30 -13.98 -10.38
C VAL A 208 30.45 -14.24 -11.36
N SER A 209 30.92 -13.17 -11.99
CA SER A 209 32.13 -13.11 -12.83
C SER A 209 33.12 -12.08 -12.26
N GLU A 210 34.35 -12.05 -12.75
CA GLU A 210 35.32 -11.00 -12.37
C GLU A 210 34.81 -9.60 -12.73
N GLN A 211 34.14 -9.47 -13.88
CA GLN A 211 33.47 -8.25 -14.30
C GLN A 211 32.38 -7.84 -13.30
N TYR A 212 31.56 -8.79 -12.84
CA TYR A 212 30.54 -8.52 -11.82
C TYR A 212 31.16 -8.01 -10.50
N LEU A 213 32.27 -8.62 -10.07
CA LEU A 213 32.95 -8.21 -8.84
C LEU A 213 33.57 -6.82 -8.96
N SER A 214 34.12 -6.45 -10.13
CA SER A 214 34.68 -5.11 -10.35
C SER A 214 33.58 -4.05 -10.43
N GLU A 215 32.47 -4.35 -11.11
CA GLU A 215 31.30 -3.47 -11.23
C GLU A 215 30.59 -3.30 -9.88
N SER A 216 30.67 -4.30 -8.99
CA SER A 216 30.02 -4.28 -7.67
C SER A 216 30.93 -3.93 -6.49
N ALA A 217 32.18 -3.54 -6.77
CA ALA A 217 33.17 -3.18 -5.75
C ALA A 217 32.77 -1.93 -4.94
N GLY A 218 32.08 -0.98 -5.56
CA GLY A 218 31.54 0.21 -4.90
C GLY A 218 30.25 -0.04 -4.11
N CYS A 219 29.63 -1.22 -4.27
CA CYS A 219 28.31 -1.51 -3.70
C CYS A 219 28.37 -1.91 -2.23
N SER A 220 27.55 -1.23 -1.41
CA SER A 220 27.32 -1.58 -0.02
C SER A 220 26.33 -2.75 0.13
N PHE A 221 25.49 -3.00 -0.88
CA PHE A 221 24.47 -4.07 -0.88
C PHE A 221 24.30 -4.71 -2.26
N VAL A 222 23.93 -6.00 -2.29
CA VAL A 222 23.64 -6.79 -3.51
C VAL A 222 22.27 -7.47 -3.36
N TYR A 223 21.38 -7.29 -4.34
CA TYR A 223 20.00 -7.77 -4.28
C TYR A 223 19.61 -8.68 -5.45
N GLY A 224 19.17 -9.92 -5.16
CA GLY A 224 18.84 -10.95 -6.14
C GLY A 224 19.73 -12.20 -5.95
N ASP A 225 19.47 -13.25 -6.72
CA ASP A 225 20.28 -14.46 -6.67
C ASP A 225 21.71 -14.16 -7.16
N LEU A 226 22.70 -14.59 -6.39
CA LEU A 226 24.06 -14.72 -6.86
C LEU A 226 24.26 -16.14 -7.40
N ILE A 227 24.51 -16.23 -8.69
CA ILE A 227 24.69 -17.50 -9.38
C ILE A 227 26.20 -17.70 -9.57
N ILE A 228 26.79 -18.58 -8.78
CA ILE A 228 28.18 -19.00 -8.95
C ILE A 228 28.15 -20.31 -9.75
N ALA A 229 28.48 -20.22 -11.03
CA ALA A 229 28.58 -21.36 -11.93
C ALA A 229 29.91 -21.32 -12.68
N ASN A 230 30.62 -22.45 -12.75
CA ASN A 230 31.89 -22.60 -13.48
C ASN A 230 32.98 -21.58 -13.08
N TRP A 231 33.11 -21.29 -11.79
CA TRP A 231 34.10 -20.32 -11.29
C TRP A 231 35.53 -20.81 -11.51
N LYS A 232 36.32 -20.06 -12.28
CA LYS A 232 37.75 -20.33 -12.55
C LYS A 232 38.70 -19.33 -11.87
N GLY A 233 38.16 -18.38 -11.10
CA GLY A 233 38.94 -17.34 -10.41
C GLY A 233 39.58 -17.84 -9.11
N TRP A 234 40.40 -17.00 -8.49
CA TRP A 234 41.12 -17.36 -7.26
C TRP A 234 40.16 -17.48 -6.07
N HIS A 235 40.33 -18.53 -5.24
CA HIS A 235 39.45 -18.85 -4.10
C HIS A 235 39.28 -17.67 -3.11
N ASN A 236 40.30 -16.80 -3.00
CA ASN A 236 40.28 -15.64 -2.11
C ASN A 236 39.36 -14.49 -2.58
N ALA A 237 38.96 -14.46 -3.86
CA ALA A 237 38.06 -13.41 -4.37
C ALA A 237 36.60 -13.60 -3.91
N ILE A 238 36.17 -14.86 -3.69
CA ILE A 238 34.84 -15.16 -3.14
C ILE A 238 34.78 -14.77 -1.64
N LEU A 239 35.88 -14.97 -0.92
CA LEU A 239 36.04 -14.56 0.49
C LEU A 239 36.08 -13.03 0.66
N ALA A 240 36.38 -12.29 -0.41
CA ALA A 240 36.37 -10.82 -0.42
C ALA A 240 34.98 -10.22 -0.67
N ILE A 241 33.91 -11.02 -0.82
CA ILE A 241 32.53 -10.54 -0.76
C ILE A 241 32.26 -10.19 0.71
N PRO A 242 32.46 -8.93 1.14
CA PRO A 242 32.53 -8.60 2.54
C PRO A 242 31.11 -8.62 3.09
N CYS A 243 30.73 -9.67 3.84
CA CYS A 243 29.47 -9.79 4.60
C CYS A 243 28.33 -8.89 4.08
N LYS A 244 28.00 -9.00 2.78
CA LYS A 244 26.90 -8.23 2.20
C LYS A 244 25.64 -8.89 2.72
N ILE A 245 24.77 -8.13 3.39
CA ILE A 245 23.57 -8.72 3.99
C ILE A 245 22.66 -9.19 2.84
N PHE A 246 22.56 -10.50 2.71
CA PHE A 246 21.80 -11.21 1.69
C PHE A 246 20.36 -11.41 2.17
N PHE A 247 19.37 -10.89 1.44
CA PHE A 247 17.96 -11.10 1.73
C PHE A 247 17.30 -11.92 0.61
N ASN A 248 16.62 -13.02 0.97
CA ASN A 248 16.01 -14.00 0.06
C ASN A 248 16.99 -14.63 -0.94
N ILE A 249 17.99 -15.37 -0.44
CA ILE A 249 18.96 -16.07 -1.29
C ILE A 249 18.80 -17.58 -1.16
N THR A 250 18.69 -18.24 -2.32
CA THR A 250 19.14 -19.64 -2.45
C THR A 250 20.55 -19.58 -3.01
N LEU A 251 21.58 -19.87 -2.20
CA LEU A 251 22.93 -20.00 -2.71
C LEU A 251 23.02 -21.32 -3.48
N LYS A 252 22.78 -21.27 -4.80
CA LYS A 252 22.97 -22.44 -5.66
C LYS A 252 24.44 -22.54 -6.06
N ILE A 253 25.18 -23.35 -5.33
CA ILE A 253 26.52 -23.80 -5.73
C ILE A 253 26.34 -24.98 -6.69
N CYS A 254 26.50 -24.75 -7.98
CA CYS A 254 26.56 -25.85 -8.96
C CYS A 254 27.97 -26.45 -8.91
N HIS A 255 28.05 -27.78 -8.76
CA HIS A 255 29.25 -28.61 -8.57
C HIS A 255 30.58 -28.03 -9.08
N PHE A 256 31.59 -28.04 -8.21
CA PHE A 256 33.00 -27.95 -8.60
C PHE A 256 33.40 -29.28 -9.28
N LEU A 257 33.91 -29.19 -10.51
CA LEU A 257 34.69 -30.23 -11.17
C LEU A 257 36.16 -29.82 -11.12
#